data_AF-A0AAN8FK95-F1
#
_entry.id   AF-A0AAN8FK95-F1
#
_cell.length_a   1.000
_cell.length_b   1.000
_cell.length_c   1.000
_cell.angle_alpha   90.00
_cell.angle_beta   90.00
_cell.angle_gamma   90.00
#
_symmetry.space_group_name_H-M   'P 1'
#
loop_
_entity.id
_entity.type
_entity.pdbx_description
1 polymer ?
#
loop_
_entity_poly.entity_id
_entity_poly.type
_entity_poly.pdbx_seq_one_letter_code
_entity_poly.pdbx_strand_id
1 'polypeptide(L)'
;MENGMNIALEEKARVDSLIRKCFPDVDDFEQSVSYTLAVQPNRKSFWSRIVRVFLHWNNEKLSSRYPKSIFVKIPHVSENVGNSDKSGVDNSAADAETLLILTKFEILWYERFGADTIPYFPMPKFYAAETVTESGTGIIAMEDLSERVKAMDLIPGGKANGCSGWIPLPLHVEKGSVLG
;
A
#
# COMPACT_ATOMS: atom_id res chain seq x y z
N MET A 1 5.27 12.11 23.38
CA MET A 1 4.13 11.79 22.49
C MET A 1 4.57 10.60 21.65
N GLU A 2 4.42 9.39 22.20
CA GLU A 2 4.66 8.14 21.50
C GLU A 2 3.37 7.33 21.64
N ASN A 3 2.70 7.11 20.53
CA ASN A 3 1.89 5.92 20.30
C ASN A 3 2.16 5.55 18.84
N GLY A 4 3.43 5.23 18.57
CA GLY A 4 3.78 4.51 17.36
C GLY A 4 3.05 3.17 17.45
N MET A 5 2.05 2.96 16.60
CA MET A 5 1.49 1.62 16.42
C MET A 5 2.65 0.71 16.03
N ASN A 6 3.13 -0.09 16.99
CA ASN A 6 4.16 -1.06 16.73
C ASN A 6 3.54 -2.17 15.87
N ILE A 7 4.18 -2.48 14.76
CA ILE A 7 3.90 -3.69 13.98
C ILE A 7 4.11 -4.91 14.88
N ALA A 8 3.21 -5.91 14.81
CA ALA A 8 3.38 -7.12 15.60
C ALA A 8 4.66 -7.86 15.16
N LEU A 9 5.31 -8.60 16.08
CA LEU A 9 6.59 -9.26 15.79
C LEU A 9 6.47 -10.24 14.60
N GLU A 10 5.36 -10.97 14.51
CA GLU A 10 5.07 -11.90 13.42
C GLU A 10 4.85 -11.16 12.09
N GLU A 11 4.09 -10.06 12.10
CA GLU A 11 3.92 -9.20 10.93
C GLU A 11 5.26 -8.66 10.46
N LYS A 12 6.12 -8.20 11.38
CA LYS A 12 7.46 -7.73 11.06
C LYS A 12 8.28 -8.83 10.39
N ALA A 13 8.31 -10.05 10.93
CA ALA A 13 9.05 -11.16 10.32
C ALA A 13 8.58 -11.47 8.89
N ARG A 14 7.27 -11.37 8.62
CA ARG A 14 6.70 -11.55 7.28
C ARG A 14 7.07 -10.41 6.34
N VAL A 15 7.05 -9.17 6.83
CA VAL A 15 7.55 -8.00 6.08
C VAL A 15 9.05 -8.14 5.77
N ASP A 16 9.86 -8.55 6.74
CA ASP A 16 11.29 -8.78 6.58
C ASP A 16 11.57 -9.85 5.49
N SER A 17 10.78 -10.92 5.47
CA SER A 17 10.83 -11.96 4.43
C SER A 17 10.41 -11.43 3.05
N LEU A 18 9.34 -10.63 2.99
CA LEU A 18 8.83 -10.06 1.75
C LEU A 18 9.82 -9.06 1.12
N ILE A 19 10.46 -8.22 1.94
CA ILE A 19 11.43 -7.21 1.48
C ILE A 19 12.58 -7.87 0.71
N ARG A 20 13.07 -9.03 1.16
CA ARG A 20 14.11 -9.80 0.45
C ARG A 20 13.65 -10.23 -0.94
N LYS A 21 12.39 -10.63 -1.07
CA LYS A 21 11.80 -11.06 -2.35
C LYS A 21 11.62 -9.90 -3.34
N CYS A 22 11.54 -8.66 -2.86
CA CYS A 22 11.36 -7.48 -3.70
C CYS A 22 12.59 -7.18 -4.57
N PHE A 23 13.77 -7.66 -4.17
CA PHE A 23 15.06 -7.34 -4.79
C PHE A 23 15.91 -8.62 -4.97
N PRO A 24 15.42 -9.59 -5.78
CA PRO A 24 16.04 -10.91 -5.89
C PRO A 24 17.43 -10.89 -6.54
N ASP A 25 17.79 -9.80 -7.21
CA ASP A 25 19.07 -9.61 -7.90
C ASP A 25 20.08 -8.77 -7.09
N VAL A 26 19.82 -8.54 -5.80
CA VAL A 26 20.78 -7.95 -4.87
C VAL A 26 21.52 -9.05 -4.14
N ASP A 27 22.80 -9.22 -4.47
CA ASP A 27 23.71 -10.08 -3.73
C ASP A 27 23.92 -9.55 -2.30
N ASP A 28 24.06 -10.47 -1.34
CA ASP A 28 24.29 -10.17 0.09
C ASP A 28 23.34 -9.10 0.65
N PHE A 29 22.04 -9.29 0.46
CA PHE A 29 20.97 -8.33 0.82
C PHE A 29 21.18 -7.65 2.19
N GLU A 30 21.49 -8.42 3.24
CA GLU A 30 21.69 -7.89 4.61
C GLU A 30 22.84 -6.90 4.75
N GLN A 31 23.87 -7.03 3.91
CA GLN A 31 25.01 -6.12 3.93
C GLN A 31 24.79 -4.94 2.98
N SER A 32 23.94 -5.13 1.97
CA SER A 32 23.69 -4.16 0.91
C SER A 32 22.63 -3.11 1.29
N VAL A 33 21.68 -3.45 2.15
CA VAL A 33 20.60 -2.54 2.54
C VAL A 33 20.21 -2.70 4.01
N SER A 34 19.99 -1.56 4.66
CA SER A 34 19.27 -1.48 5.93
C SER A 34 17.94 -0.75 5.72
N TYR A 35 16.96 -0.91 6.61
CA TYR A 35 15.68 -0.23 6.46
C TYR A 35 15.02 0.13 7.78
N THR A 36 14.13 1.12 7.70
CA THR A 36 13.26 1.54 8.79
C THR A 36 11.79 1.44 8.37
N LEU A 37 10.91 1.19 9.34
CA LEU A 37 9.48 1.02 9.11
C LEU A 37 8.72 2.20 9.73
N ALA A 38 7.81 2.79 8.96
CA ALA A 38 6.90 3.82 9.43
C ALA A 38 5.45 3.40 9.15
N VAL A 39 4.75 2.98 10.20
CA VAL A 39 3.31 2.68 10.12
C VAL A 39 2.56 3.97 9.83
N GLN A 40 1.80 3.98 8.75
CA GLN A 40 1.01 5.14 8.37
C GLN A 40 -0.29 5.16 9.18
N PRO A 41 -0.69 6.34 9.71
CA PRO A 41 -1.93 6.44 10.46
C PRO A 41 -3.12 6.06 9.56
N ASN A 42 -4.06 5.29 10.12
CA ASN A 42 -5.21 4.81 9.37
C ASN A 42 -6.08 5.99 8.91
N ARG A 43 -5.98 6.38 7.64
CA ARG A 43 -6.81 7.41 7.00
C ARG A 43 -8.05 6.80 6.32
N LYS A 44 -8.87 6.05 7.07
CA LYS A 44 -10.09 5.36 6.59
C LYS A 44 -9.86 4.10 5.74
N SER A 45 -8.70 3.46 5.87
CA SER A 45 -8.48 2.12 5.32
C SER A 45 -9.18 1.09 6.21
N PHE A 46 -10.22 0.46 5.66
CA PHE A 46 -11.03 -0.52 6.38
C PHE A 46 -10.39 -1.91 6.45
N TRP A 47 -9.60 -2.28 5.43
CA TRP A 47 -9.12 -3.65 5.19
C TRP A 47 -7.60 -3.80 5.13
N SER A 48 -6.85 -2.74 5.47
CA SER A 48 -5.40 -2.85 5.52
C SER A 48 -4.74 -1.86 6.47
N ARG A 49 -3.65 -2.32 7.08
CA ARG A 49 -2.63 -1.47 7.70
C ARG A 49 -1.57 -1.17 6.65
N ILE A 50 -1.13 0.07 6.64
CA ILE A 50 -0.13 0.57 5.70
C ILE A 50 1.18 0.82 6.44
N VAL A 51 2.28 0.32 5.86
CA VAL A 51 3.63 0.53 6.34
C VAL A 51 4.48 1.09 5.20
N ARG A 52 5.16 2.20 5.45
CA ARG A 52 6.19 2.70 4.55
C ARG A 52 7.54 2.14 5.00
N VAL A 53 8.26 1.51 4.09
CA VAL A 53 9.61 0.98 4.34
C VAL A 53 10.59 1.94 3.70
N PHE A 54 11.48 2.55 4.49
CA PHE A 54 12.56 3.38 3.97
C PHE A 54 13.81 2.53 3.83
N LEU A 55 14.36 2.47 2.62
CA LEU A 55 15.51 1.65 2.24
C LEU A 55 16.76 2.52 2.22
N HIS A 56 17.77 2.09 2.96
CA HIS A 56 19.08 2.74 3.09
C HIS A 56 20.12 1.83 2.45
N TRP A 57 20.37 2.07 1.16
CA TRP A 57 21.35 1.33 0.37
C TRP A 57 22.77 1.76 0.72
N ASN A 58 23.64 0.81 1.05
CA ASN A 58 25.01 1.07 1.46
C ASN A 58 25.95 1.37 0.27
N ASN A 59 25.48 1.12 -0.95
CA ASN A 59 26.25 1.29 -2.18
C ASN A 59 25.55 2.28 -3.13
N GLU A 60 26.30 3.24 -3.67
CA GLU A 60 25.80 4.27 -4.59
C GLU A 60 25.23 3.70 -5.90
N LYS A 61 25.78 2.59 -6.41
CA LYS A 61 25.25 1.90 -7.58
C LYS A 61 23.88 1.28 -7.30
N LEU A 62 23.67 0.76 -6.08
CA LEU A 62 22.38 0.21 -5.68
C LEU A 62 21.38 1.34 -5.39
N SER A 63 21.82 2.41 -4.73
CA SER A 63 20.97 3.55 -4.39
C SER A 63 20.45 4.35 -5.60
N SER A 64 21.18 4.31 -6.72
CA SER A 64 20.74 4.88 -8.00
C SER A 64 19.82 3.94 -8.79
N ARG A 65 19.91 2.63 -8.56
CA ARG A 65 19.12 1.61 -9.27
C ARG A 65 17.78 1.29 -8.59
N TYR A 66 17.75 1.32 -7.26
CA TYR A 66 16.61 0.87 -6.46
C TYR A 66 15.88 2.02 -5.76
N PRO A 67 14.60 1.84 -5.41
CA PRO A 67 13.85 2.87 -4.71
C PRO A 67 14.43 3.14 -3.31
N LYS A 68 14.28 4.39 -2.85
CA LYS A 68 14.58 4.79 -1.47
C LYS A 68 13.48 4.38 -0.48
N SER A 69 12.32 4.01 -0.99
CA SER A 69 11.18 3.58 -0.19
C SER A 69 10.23 2.70 -0.98
N ILE A 70 9.57 1.79 -0.27
CA ILE A 70 8.46 1.00 -0.80
C ILE A 70 7.26 1.09 0.14
N PHE A 71 6.09 0.84 -0.44
CA PHE A 71 4.83 0.82 0.27
C PHE A 71 4.41 -0.63 0.52
N VAL A 72 4.10 -0.94 1.77
CA VAL A 72 3.70 -2.28 2.19
C VAL A 72 2.27 -2.23 2.74
N LYS A 73 1.40 -3.04 2.14
CA LYS A 73 0.00 -3.21 2.54
C LYS A 73 -0.14 -4.53 3.29
N ILE A 74 -0.55 -4.46 4.56
CA ILE A 74 -0.79 -5.62 5.41
C ILE A 74 -2.31 -5.79 5.55
N PRO A 75 -2.90 -6.92 5.10
CA PRO A 75 -4.31 -7.21 5.27
C PRO A 75 -4.71 -7.14 6.75
N HIS A 76 -5.72 -6.33 7.07
CA HIS A 76 -6.13 -6.10 8.46
C HIS A 76 -7.55 -5.52 8.52
N VAL A 77 -8.44 -6.13 9.30
CA VAL A 77 -9.77 -5.55 9.57
C VAL A 77 -9.62 -4.42 10.58
N SER A 78 -9.83 -3.17 10.16
CA SER A 78 -9.74 -2.04 11.08
C SER A 78 -10.88 -2.05 12.10
N GLU A 79 -10.63 -1.54 13.30
CA GLU A 79 -11.65 -1.38 14.36
C GLU A 79 -12.86 -0.53 13.92
N ASN A 80 -12.69 0.30 12.88
CA ASN A 80 -13.77 1.11 12.32
C ASN A 80 -14.84 0.27 11.60
N VAL A 81 -14.55 -0.98 11.24
CA VAL A 81 -15.53 -1.90 10.62
C VAL A 81 -16.45 -2.50 11.71
N GLY A 82 -15.89 -2.89 12.86
CA GLY A 82 -16.62 -3.58 13.93
C GLY A 82 -17.64 -2.73 14.69
N ASN A 83 -17.56 -1.40 14.64
CA ASN A 83 -18.47 -0.50 15.37
C ASN A 83 -19.70 -0.03 14.55
N SER A 84 -19.85 -0.50 13.31
CA SER A 84 -20.95 -0.07 12.44
C SER A 84 -22.28 -0.76 12.77
N ASP A 85 -22.25 -1.97 13.32
CA ASP A 85 -23.44 -2.72 13.70
C ASP A 85 -23.66 -2.69 15.22
N LYS A 86 -24.54 -1.78 15.67
CA LYS A 86 -25.09 -1.78 17.05
C LYS A 86 -26.01 -2.99 17.33
N SER A 87 -26.02 -4.01 16.47
CA SER A 87 -26.89 -5.18 16.55
C SER A 87 -26.34 -6.30 17.45
N GLY A 88 -25.09 -6.20 17.90
CA GLY A 88 -24.48 -7.19 18.79
C GLY A 88 -24.18 -8.55 18.14
N VAL A 89 -24.26 -8.64 16.81
CA VAL A 89 -23.88 -9.83 16.04
C VAL A 89 -22.39 -9.75 15.73
N ASP A 90 -21.62 -10.74 16.19
CA ASP A 90 -20.20 -10.87 15.86
C ASP A 90 -20.03 -11.30 14.39
N ASN A 91 -19.72 -10.34 13.52
CA ASN A 91 -19.45 -10.58 12.09
C ASN A 91 -17.98 -10.91 11.80
N SER A 92 -17.13 -11.11 12.82
CA SER A 92 -15.68 -11.30 12.69
C SER A 92 -15.30 -12.43 11.73
N ALA A 93 -16.02 -13.56 11.75
CA ALA A 93 -15.76 -14.67 10.84
C ALA A 93 -16.04 -14.33 9.37
N ALA A 94 -17.15 -13.61 9.11
CA ALA A 94 -17.52 -13.18 7.76
C ALA A 94 -16.57 -12.09 7.23
N ASP A 95 -16.14 -11.17 8.10
CA ASP A 95 -15.14 -10.16 7.77
C ASP A 95 -13.77 -10.80 7.47
N ALA A 96 -13.37 -11.82 8.25
CA ALA A 96 -12.13 -12.55 8.03
C ALA A 96 -12.14 -13.31 6.69
N GLU A 97 -13.25 -13.95 6.33
CA GLU A 97 -13.44 -14.61 5.04
C GLU A 97 -13.42 -13.60 3.88
N THR A 98 -14.10 -12.47 4.05
CA THR A 98 -14.12 -11.39 3.06
C THR A 98 -12.72 -10.82 2.84
N LEU A 99 -11.98 -10.54 3.91
CA LEU A 99 -10.60 -10.06 3.84
C LEU A 99 -9.70 -11.06 3.09
N LEU A 100 -9.85 -12.36 3.37
CA LEU A 100 -9.10 -13.41 2.69
C LEU A 100 -9.37 -13.43 1.18
N ILE A 101 -10.65 -13.38 0.78
CA ILE A 101 -11.05 -13.40 -0.63
C ILE A 101 -10.55 -12.15 -1.36
N LEU A 102 -10.76 -10.96 -0.77
CA LEU A 102 -10.32 -9.69 -1.36
C LEU A 102 -8.80 -9.65 -1.53
N THR A 103 -8.05 -10.13 -0.53
CA THR A 103 -6.59 -10.18 -0.59
C THR A 103 -6.11 -11.11 -1.70
N LYS A 104 -6.72 -12.29 -1.87
CA LYS A 104 -6.40 -13.22 -2.96
C LYS A 104 -6.62 -12.57 -4.33
N PHE A 105 -7.76 -11.91 -4.53
CA PHE A 105 -8.05 -11.25 -5.80
C PHE A 105 -7.11 -10.08 -6.08
N GLU A 106 -6.77 -9.29 -5.06
CA GLU A 106 -5.84 -8.17 -5.20
C GLU A 106 -4.44 -8.66 -5.61
N ILE A 107 -3.92 -9.71 -4.95
CA ILE A 107 -2.63 -10.28 -5.32
C ILE A 107 -2.65 -10.85 -6.74
N LEU A 108 -3.68 -11.64 -7.09
CA LEU A 108 -3.84 -12.18 -8.44
C LEU A 108 -3.90 -11.09 -9.51
N TRP A 109 -4.50 -9.94 -9.19
CA TRP A 109 -4.53 -8.79 -10.08
C TRP A 109 -3.11 -8.26 -10.33
N TYR A 110 -2.32 -8.02 -9.27
CA TYR A 110 -0.96 -7.51 -9.41
C TYR A 110 0.00 -8.52 -10.05
N GLU A 111 -0.14 -9.82 -9.76
CA GLU A 111 0.69 -10.85 -10.40
C GLU A 111 0.44 -10.94 -11.91
N ARG A 112 -0.79 -10.68 -12.35
CA ARG A 112 -1.15 -10.75 -13.78
C ARG A 112 -0.89 -9.46 -14.53
N PHE A 113 -1.18 -8.32 -13.90
CA PHE A 113 -1.23 -7.02 -14.58
C PHE A 113 -0.25 -5.99 -14.01
N GLY A 114 0.47 -6.30 -12.92
CA GLY A 114 1.37 -5.34 -12.25
C GLY A 114 2.60 -4.96 -13.08
N ALA A 115 2.94 -5.76 -14.10
CA ALA A 115 3.98 -5.45 -15.09
C ALA A 115 3.41 -4.89 -16.41
N ASP A 116 2.09 -4.90 -16.59
CA ASP A 116 1.46 -4.44 -17.81
C ASP A 116 1.38 -2.91 -17.85
N THR A 117 1.53 -2.35 -19.04
CA THR A 117 1.27 -0.94 -19.29
C THR A 117 -0.15 -0.77 -19.79
N ILE A 118 -1.06 -0.40 -18.89
CA ILE A 118 -2.46 -0.12 -19.24
C ILE A 118 -2.56 1.37 -19.64
N PRO A 119 -3.02 1.70 -20.87
CA PRO A 119 -3.15 3.09 -21.30
C PRO A 119 -3.97 3.92 -20.32
N TYR A 120 -3.45 5.10 -19.96
CA TYR A 120 -4.08 6.09 -19.07
C TYR A 120 -4.31 5.64 -17.62
N PHE A 121 -3.81 4.47 -17.23
CA PHE A 121 -3.92 3.98 -15.86
C PHE A 121 -2.52 3.92 -15.22
N PRO A 122 -2.20 4.85 -14.29
CA PRO A 122 -0.93 4.79 -13.59
C PRO A 122 -0.93 3.62 -12.60
N MET A 123 -0.25 2.53 -12.96
CA MET A 123 -0.07 1.37 -12.08
C MET A 123 1.20 1.55 -11.25
N PRO A 124 1.15 1.51 -9.91
CA PRO A 124 2.36 1.45 -9.11
C PRO A 124 3.13 0.16 -9.44
N LYS A 125 4.45 0.24 -9.50
CA LYS A 125 5.27 -0.97 -9.69
C LYS A 125 4.99 -1.97 -8.56
N PHE A 126 4.59 -3.19 -8.93
CA PHE A 126 4.48 -4.31 -8.01
C PHE A 126 5.85 -4.96 -7.82
N TYR A 127 6.28 -5.15 -6.57
CA TYR A 127 7.57 -5.81 -6.28
C TYR A 127 7.38 -7.28 -5.93
N ALA A 128 6.52 -7.56 -4.95
CA ALA A 128 6.26 -8.92 -4.48
C ALA A 128 4.99 -8.97 -3.62
N ALA A 129 4.47 -10.18 -3.43
CA ALA A 129 3.43 -10.49 -2.45
C ALA A 129 3.79 -11.72 -1.61
N GLU A 130 3.28 -11.76 -0.39
CA GLU A 130 3.23 -12.96 0.44
C GLU A 130 2.14 -13.91 -0.09
N THR A 131 2.38 -15.21 0.02
CA THR A 131 1.36 -16.22 -0.29
C THR A 131 0.20 -16.12 0.71
N VAL A 132 -1.02 -16.15 0.20
CA VAL A 132 -2.23 -16.09 1.03
C VAL A 132 -2.62 -17.48 1.51
N THR A 133 -2.34 -17.79 2.77
CA THR A 133 -2.71 -19.07 3.40
C THR A 133 -3.98 -18.96 4.24
N GLU A 134 -4.15 -17.84 4.94
CA GLU A 134 -5.27 -17.56 5.84
C GLU A 134 -5.56 -16.05 5.94
N SER A 135 -6.63 -15.67 6.65
CA SER A 135 -6.98 -14.26 6.83
C SER A 135 -5.87 -13.50 7.56
N GLY A 136 -5.56 -12.26 7.15
CA GLY A 136 -4.44 -11.48 7.68
C GLY A 136 -3.07 -11.81 7.06
N THR A 137 -3.01 -12.81 6.17
CA THR A 137 -1.85 -13.08 5.28
C THR A 137 -2.08 -12.52 3.89
N GLY A 138 -1.01 -12.38 3.11
CA GLY A 138 -1.04 -11.76 1.79
C GLY A 138 -0.54 -10.31 1.80
N ILE A 139 0.55 -10.04 2.51
CA ILE A 139 1.22 -8.74 2.47
C ILE A 139 1.67 -8.41 1.04
N ILE A 140 1.43 -7.19 0.58
CA ILE A 140 1.78 -6.72 -0.76
C ILE A 140 2.82 -5.59 -0.66
N ALA A 141 3.89 -5.66 -1.45
CA ALA A 141 4.91 -4.62 -1.57
C ALA A 141 4.86 -3.93 -2.95
N MET A 142 4.75 -2.60 -2.95
CA MET A 142 4.53 -1.78 -4.14
C MET A 142 5.38 -0.51 -4.13
N GLU A 143 5.44 0.16 -5.29
CA GLU A 143 6.05 1.48 -5.43
C GLU A 143 5.42 2.49 -4.46
N ASP A 144 6.29 3.21 -3.78
CA ASP A 144 5.88 4.32 -2.95
C ASP A 144 5.71 5.59 -3.79
N LEU A 145 4.46 5.99 -3.97
CA LEU A 145 4.08 7.17 -4.75
C LEU A 145 3.82 8.40 -3.86
N SER A 146 4.12 8.34 -2.56
CA SER A 146 3.79 9.40 -1.60
C SER A 146 4.37 10.78 -1.95
N GLU A 147 5.50 10.83 -2.66
CA GLU A 147 6.14 12.07 -3.10
C GLU A 147 5.54 12.63 -4.41
N ARG A 148 4.83 11.78 -5.17
CA ARG A 148 4.26 12.11 -6.48
C ARG A 148 2.76 12.37 -6.41
N VAL A 149 2.08 11.75 -5.46
CA VAL A 149 0.64 11.89 -5.26
C VAL A 149 0.40 13.04 -4.30
N LYS A 150 0.12 14.21 -4.88
CA LYS A 150 -0.61 15.25 -4.15
C LYS A 150 -2.06 14.79 -4.12
N ALA A 151 -2.51 14.22 -3.00
CA ALA A 151 -3.94 14.12 -2.76
C ALA A 151 -4.49 15.55 -2.88
N MET A 152 -5.45 15.79 -3.77
CA MET A 152 -6.18 17.05 -3.70
C MET A 152 -6.84 17.08 -2.33
N ASP A 153 -6.41 18.01 -1.48
CA ASP A 153 -7.13 18.34 -0.27
C ASP A 153 -8.59 18.54 -0.69
N LEU A 154 -9.51 17.87 0.03
CA LEU A 154 -10.94 17.97 -0.21
C LEU A 154 -11.27 19.39 -0.64
N ILE A 155 -11.78 19.57 -1.86
CA ILE A 155 -12.44 20.83 -2.21
C ILE A 155 -13.62 20.90 -1.24
N PRO A 156 -13.61 21.81 -0.24
CA PRO A 156 -14.77 21.97 0.62
C PRO A 156 -15.89 22.38 -0.32
N GLY A 157 -16.98 21.61 -0.33
CA GLY A 157 -18.15 21.93 -1.13
C GLY A 157 -18.52 23.39 -0.92
N GLY A 158 -18.18 24.22 -1.91
CA GLY A 158 -18.76 25.54 -2.04
C GLY A 158 -20.26 25.30 -2.07
N LYS A 159 -21.00 26.03 -1.22
CA LYS A 159 -22.45 26.04 -1.23
C LYS A 159 -22.93 26.36 -2.65
N ALA A 160 -23.19 25.34 -3.45
CA ALA A 160 -23.89 25.47 -4.70
C ALA A 160 -25.32 25.01 -4.42
N ASN A 161 -26.20 26.00 -4.30
CA ASN A 161 -27.63 25.78 -4.38
C ASN A 161 -27.92 24.93 -5.63
N GLY A 162 -28.55 23.78 -5.42
CA GLY A 162 -29.27 22.98 -6.42
C GLY A 162 -28.62 22.85 -7.79
N CYS A 163 -27.83 21.79 -8.00
CA CYS A 163 -27.78 21.08 -9.27
C CYS A 163 -27.18 19.69 -9.04
N SER A 164 -28.04 18.68 -9.03
CA SER A 164 -27.67 17.27 -9.13
C SER A 164 -27.22 16.97 -10.55
N GLY A 165 -25.92 16.77 -10.76
CA GLY A 165 -25.36 16.30 -12.01
C GLY A 165 -23.98 15.71 -11.77
N TRP A 166 -23.87 14.39 -11.88
CA TRP A 166 -22.59 13.70 -11.90
C TRP A 166 -21.82 14.13 -13.16
N ILE A 167 -20.69 14.82 -12.98
CA ILE A 167 -19.73 15.05 -14.07
C ILE A 167 -18.42 14.37 -13.67
N PRO A 168 -17.95 13.36 -14.41
CA PRO A 168 -16.58 12.89 -14.26
C PRO A 168 -15.66 13.90 -14.96
N LEU A 169 -14.72 14.51 -14.22
CA LEU A 169 -13.66 15.34 -14.79
C LEU A 169 -12.28 14.74 -14.53
N PRO A 170 -11.32 14.94 -15.46
CA PRO A 170 -10.20 14.05 -15.68
C PRO A 170 -9.05 14.25 -14.70
N LEU A 171 -8.34 13.17 -14.39
CA LEU A 171 -7.03 13.16 -13.75
C LEU A 171 -6.07 14.08 -14.52
N HIS A 172 -5.61 15.14 -13.87
CA HIS A 172 -4.56 16.00 -14.40
C HIS A 172 -3.20 15.41 -14.03
N VAL A 173 -2.50 14.84 -15.02
CA VAL A 173 -1.07 14.48 -14.90
C VAL A 173 -0.28 15.70 -15.32
N GLU A 174 0.46 16.33 -14.39
CA GLU A 174 1.44 17.36 -14.74
C GLU A 174 2.51 16.74 -15.65
N LYS A 175 2.56 17.19 -16.91
CA LYS A 175 3.67 16.92 -17.80
C LYS A 175 4.86 17.76 -17.33
N GLY A 176 5.90 17.11 -16.83
CA GLY A 176 7.21 17.72 -16.64
C GLY A 176 7.75 18.23 -17.97
N SER A 177 8.09 19.51 -18.02
CA SER A 177 8.78 20.16 -19.14
C SER A 177 10.21 19.65 -19.22
N VAL A 178 10.59 19.06 -20.36
CA VAL A 178 11.98 18.86 -20.75
C VAL A 178 12.33 20.02 -21.68
N LEU A 179 13.11 20.97 -21.18
CA LEU A 179 13.83 21.93 -22.03
C LEU A 179 15.24 21.38 -22.25
N GLY A 180 15.49 20.98 -23.48
CA GLY A 180 16.80 20.92 -24.14
C GLY A 180 16.72 21.73 -25.41
#